data_AF-A0A2S4AMU0-F1
#
_entry.id   AF-A0A2S4AMU0-F1
#
_cell.length_a   1.000
_cell.length_b   1.000
_cell.length_c   1.000
_cell.angle_alpha   90.00
_cell.angle_beta   90.00
_cell.angle_gamma   90.00
#
_symmetry.space_group_name_H-M   'P 1'
#
loop_
_entity.id
_entity.type
_entity.pdbx_description
1 polymer ?
#
loop_
_entity_poly.entity_id
_entity_poly.type
_entity_poly.pdbx_seq_one_letter_code
_entity_poly.pdbx_strand_id
1 'polypeptide(L)'
;MTMAHERTRSVVQTRDFLQELARDTSLPENVRYQANNLLRHYPTAEAVWLAGRVEERSKQELSLLADKHGPLHPVLVSWLLNDPMFSDHGAS
;
A
#
# COMPACT_ATOMS: atom_id res chain seq x y z
N MET A 1 -12.43 9.99 6.41
CA MET A 1 -11.20 9.62 5.67
C MET A 1 -10.87 8.20 6.04
N THR A 2 -10.47 7.37 5.06
CA THR A 2 -9.95 6.02 5.31
C THR A 2 -8.47 6.15 5.67
N MET A 3 -8.05 5.58 6.79
CA MET A 3 -6.67 5.65 7.28
C MET A 3 -5.74 4.76 6.44
N ALA A 4 -4.45 5.08 6.42
CA ALA A 4 -3.44 4.30 5.69
C ALA A 4 -3.44 2.80 6.06
N HIS A 5 -3.65 2.47 7.34
CA HIS A 5 -3.73 1.08 7.80
C HIS A 5 -5.00 0.37 7.32
N GLU A 6 -6.14 1.08 7.26
CA GLU A 6 -7.40 0.54 6.73
C GLU A 6 -7.26 0.26 5.22
N ARG A 7 -6.64 1.17 4.46
CA ARG A 7 -6.35 0.98 3.04
C ARG A 7 -5.39 -0.21 2.82
N THR A 8 -4.32 -0.27 3.60
CA THR A 8 -3.33 -1.37 3.55
C THR A 8 -4.01 -2.70 3.77
N ARG A 9 -4.80 -2.81 4.84
CA ARG A 9 -5.57 -4.02 5.15
C ARG A 9 -6.53 -4.38 4.02
N SER A 10 -7.27 -3.41 3.48
CA SER A 10 -8.23 -3.65 2.40
C SER A 10 -7.54 -4.19 1.14
N VAL A 11 -6.39 -3.64 0.75
CA VAL A 11 -5.63 -4.12 -0.42
C VAL A 11 -5.10 -5.54 -0.18
N VAL A 12 -4.46 -5.78 0.96
CA VAL A 12 -3.95 -7.13 1.30
C VAL A 12 -5.07 -8.17 1.31
N GLN A 13 -6.18 -7.88 1.99
CA GLN A 13 -7.33 -8.78 2.06
C GLN A 13 -7.97 -9.04 0.70
N THR A 14 -8.01 -8.04 -0.18
CA THR A 14 -8.54 -8.22 -1.54
C THR A 14 -7.69 -9.21 -2.33
N ARG A 15 -6.36 -9.16 -2.18
CA ARG A 15 -5.47 -10.14 -2.82
C ARG A 15 -5.78 -11.55 -2.33
N ASP A 16 -5.91 -11.74 -1.03
CA ASP A 16 -6.19 -13.04 -0.42
C ASP A 16 -7.54 -13.59 -0.92
N PHE A 17 -8.57 -12.74 -0.96
CA PHE A 17 -9.86 -13.08 -1.53
C PHE A 17 -9.76 -13.48 -3.01
N LEU A 18 -8.98 -12.76 -3.83
CA LEU A 18 -8.77 -13.14 -5.23
C LEU A 18 -8.07 -14.51 -5.37
N GLN A 19 -7.17 -14.86 -4.44
CA GLN A 19 -6.54 -16.19 -4.42
C GLN A 19 -7.52 -17.29 -4.05
N GLU A 20 -8.43 -17.04 -3.10
CA GLU A 20 -9.51 -17.95 -2.74
C GLU A 20 -10.42 -18.19 -3.96
N LEU A 21 -10.89 -17.13 -4.61
CA LEU A 21 -11.72 -17.23 -5.82
C LEU A 21 -11.00 -17.99 -6.95
N ALA A 22 -9.71 -17.74 -7.17
CA ALA A 22 -8.96 -18.40 -8.23
C ALA A 22 -8.82 -19.93 -8.01
N ARG A 23 -8.85 -20.39 -6.77
CA ARG A 23 -8.63 -21.80 -6.37
C ARG A 23 -9.93 -22.57 -6.13
N ASP A 24 -11.04 -21.88 -5.90
CA ASP A 24 -12.32 -22.51 -5.58
C ASP A 24 -12.95 -23.21 -6.80
N THR A 25 -12.84 -24.54 -6.85
CA THR A 25 -13.39 -25.37 -7.94
C THR A 25 -14.91 -25.42 -8.00
N SER A 26 -15.62 -24.92 -7.00
CA SER A 26 -17.08 -24.77 -7.04
C SER A 26 -17.53 -23.58 -7.89
N LEU A 27 -16.61 -22.63 -8.16
CA LEU A 27 -16.90 -21.44 -8.96
C LEU A 27 -16.80 -21.70 -10.48
N PRO A 28 -17.61 -21.00 -11.29
CA PRO A 28 -17.49 -21.01 -12.74
C PRO A 28 -16.06 -20.70 -13.22
N GLU A 29 -15.63 -21.35 -14.30
CA GLU A 29 -14.28 -21.18 -14.86
C GLU A 29 -13.96 -19.72 -15.21
N ASN A 30 -14.93 -18.97 -15.72
CA ASN A 30 -14.74 -17.56 -16.07
C ASN A 30 -14.41 -16.69 -14.84
N VAL A 31 -15.00 -16.99 -13.68
CA VAL A 31 -14.71 -16.26 -12.43
C VAL A 31 -13.29 -16.54 -11.96
N ARG A 32 -12.88 -17.82 -11.95
CA ARG A 32 -11.51 -18.23 -11.60
C ARG A 32 -10.47 -17.63 -12.55
N TYR A 33 -10.79 -17.58 -13.85
CA TYR A 33 -9.92 -16.98 -14.86
C TYR A 33 -9.74 -15.47 -14.64
N GLN A 34 -10.84 -14.76 -14.35
CA GLN A 34 -10.79 -13.32 -14.03
C GLN A 34 -9.97 -13.06 -12.76
N ALA A 35 -10.17 -13.84 -11.70
CA ALA A 35 -9.39 -13.71 -10.47
C ALA A 35 -7.88 -13.91 -10.72
N ASN A 36 -7.51 -14.94 -11.50
CA ASN A 36 -6.13 -15.17 -11.92
C ASN A 36 -5.55 -14.01 -12.75
N ASN A 37 -6.33 -13.42 -13.64
CA ASN A 37 -5.88 -12.27 -14.43
C ASN A 37 -5.65 -11.03 -13.56
N LEU A 38 -6.54 -10.76 -12.61
CA LEU A 38 -6.37 -9.65 -11.66
C LEU A 38 -5.12 -9.85 -10.80
N LEU A 39 -4.89 -11.08 -10.30
CA LEU A 39 -3.72 -11.41 -9.47
C LEU A 39 -2.37 -11.15 -10.14
N ARG A 40 -2.29 -11.14 -11.48
CA ARG A 40 -1.04 -10.82 -12.22
C ARG A 40 -0.58 -9.38 -12.03
N HIS A 41 -1.50 -8.48 -11.72
CA HIS A 41 -1.23 -7.05 -11.59
C HIS A 41 -1.56 -6.52 -10.19
N TYR A 42 -2.20 -7.34 -9.37
CA TYR A 42 -2.53 -6.99 -7.99
C TYR A 42 -1.27 -7.07 -7.11
N PRO A 43 -0.96 -6.05 -6.29
CA PRO A 43 0.26 -6.03 -5.48
C PRO A 43 0.27 -7.18 -4.46
N THR A 44 1.44 -7.69 -4.12
CA THR A 44 1.60 -8.62 -2.99
C THR A 44 1.56 -7.88 -1.66
N ALA A 45 1.28 -8.60 -0.57
CA ALA A 45 1.27 -7.98 0.75
C ALA A 45 2.63 -7.36 1.10
N GLU A 46 3.72 -8.05 0.75
CA GLU A 46 5.09 -7.56 0.93
C GLU A 46 5.36 -6.28 0.14
N ALA A 47 4.84 -6.17 -1.09
CA ALA A 47 4.97 -4.97 -1.90
C ALA A 47 4.20 -3.78 -1.30
N VAL A 48 2.99 -4.03 -0.78
CA VAL A 48 2.19 -3.00 -0.10
C VAL A 48 2.89 -2.51 1.17
N TRP A 49 3.36 -3.42 2.03
CA TRP A 49 4.07 -3.05 3.25
C TRP A 49 5.41 -2.36 2.96
N LEU A 50 6.13 -2.80 1.92
CA LEU A 50 7.36 -2.13 1.49
C LEU A 50 7.08 -0.69 1.06
N ALA A 51 6.02 -0.46 0.29
CA ALA A 51 5.62 0.89 -0.09
C ALA A 51 5.33 1.76 1.15
N GLY A 52 4.60 1.24 2.13
CA GLY A 52 4.35 1.93 3.39
C GLY A 52 5.64 2.29 4.15
N ARG A 53 6.58 1.34 4.28
CA ARG A 53 7.88 1.61 4.92
C ARG A 53 8.71 2.65 4.18
N VAL A 54 8.70 2.64 2.84
CA VAL A 54 9.43 3.60 2.02
C VAL A 54 8.84 5.01 2.18
N GLU A 55 7.51 5.15 2.19
CA GLU A 55 6.86 6.44 2.44
C GLU A 55 7.16 6.98 3.83
N GLU A 56 7.03 6.15 4.87
CA GLU A 56 7.36 6.53 6.25
C GLU A 56 8.83 6.95 6.37
N ARG A 57 9.76 6.19 5.79
CA ARG A 57 11.17 6.56 5.79
C ARG A 57 11.42 7.87 5.04
N SER A 58 10.79 8.06 3.90
CA SER A 58 10.93 9.29 3.10
C SER A 58 10.49 10.51 3.89
N LYS A 59 9.40 10.42 4.66
CA LYS A 59 8.95 11.50 5.55
C LYS A 59 9.96 11.81 6.66
N GLN A 60 10.52 10.78 7.29
CA GLN A 60 11.55 10.96 8.32
C GLN A 60 12.78 11.69 7.75
N GLU A 61 13.25 11.29 6.58
CA GLU A 61 14.38 11.94 5.90
C GLU A 61 14.06 13.41 5.53
N LEU A 62 12.85 13.68 5.02
CA LEU A 62 12.42 15.04 4.72
C LEU A 62 12.35 15.91 5.98
N SER A 63 11.88 15.39 7.11
CA SER A 63 11.87 16.11 8.39
C SER A 63 13.30 16.49 8.80
N LEU A 64 14.23 15.53 8.75
CA LEU A 64 15.64 15.78 9.08
C LEU A 64 16.28 16.83 8.16
N LEU A 65 15.93 16.81 6.86
CA LEU A 65 16.40 17.82 5.92
C LEU A 65 15.85 19.21 6.23
N ALA A 66 14.56 19.32 6.60
CA ALA A 66 13.96 20.59 7.01
C ALA A 66 14.64 21.17 8.26
N ASP A 67 14.90 20.31 9.26
CA ASP A 67 15.57 20.71 10.50
C ASP A 67 17.00 21.19 10.24
N LYS A 68 17.73 20.53 9.34
CA LYS A 68 19.14 20.83 9.04
C LYS A 68 19.33 22.02 8.11
N HIS A 69 18.46 22.19 7.12
CA HIS A 69 18.66 23.13 6.01
C HIS A 69 17.64 24.28 5.94
N GLY A 70 16.66 24.30 6.84
CA GLY A 70 15.60 25.30 6.84
C GLY A 70 14.47 24.95 5.86
N PRO A 71 13.70 25.94 5.38
CA PRO A 71 12.50 25.70 4.59
C PRO A 71 12.76 24.83 3.35
N LEU A 72 12.04 23.70 3.25
CA LEU A 72 12.10 22.86 2.07
C LEU A 72 11.35 23.49 0.89
N HIS A 73 11.70 23.08 -0.33
CA HIS A 73 10.93 23.41 -1.52
C HIS A 73 9.46 22.97 -1.33
N PRO A 74 8.46 23.77 -1.75
CA PRO A 74 7.03 23.49 -1.48
C PRO A 74 6.56 22.09 -1.88
N VAL A 75 7.10 21.53 -2.96
CA VAL A 75 6.79 20.13 -3.39
C VAL A 75 7.18 19.11 -2.32
N LEU A 76 8.33 19.29 -1.67
CA LEU A 76 8.81 18.38 -0.61
C LEU A 76 8.00 18.56 0.68
N VAL A 77 7.59 19.80 0.98
CA VAL A 77 6.67 20.08 2.10
C VAL A 77 5.33 19.38 1.87
N SER A 78 4.79 19.41 0.65
CA SER A 78 3.55 18.68 0.34
C SER A 78 3.70 17.18 0.58
N TRP A 79 4.81 16.57 0.16
CA TRP A 79 5.07 15.14 0.40
C TRP A 79 5.20 14.79 1.89
N LEU A 80 5.77 15.69 2.70
CA LEU A 80 5.86 15.52 4.15
C LEU A 80 4.48 15.51 4.83
N LEU A 81 3.58 16.40 4.41
CA LEU A 81 2.28 16.62 5.04
C LEU A 81 1.18 15.66 4.58
N ASN A 82 1.34 15.02 3.42
CA ASN A 82 0.33 14.12 2.88
C ASN A 82 0.20 12.83 3.71
N ASP A 83 -1.01 12.33 3.88
CA ASP A 83 -1.27 11.00 4.47
C ASP A 83 -0.64 9.91 3.60
N PRO A 84 0.11 8.94 4.18
CA PRO A 84 0.79 7.92 3.38
C PRO A 84 -0.25 6.99 2.75
N MET A 85 0.00 6.53 1.52
CA MET A 85 -0.90 5.64 0.80
C MET A 85 -1.10 4.33 1.57
N PHE A 86 0.00 3.77 2.09
CA PHE A 86 0.04 2.51 2.83
C PHE A 86 0.78 2.66 4.15
N SER A 87 0.54 1.74 5.08
CA SER A 87 1.27 1.61 6.34
C SER A 87 2.14 0.34 6.33
N ASP A 88 3.14 0.30 7.21
CA ASP A 88 3.86 -0.94 7.47
C ASP A 88 2.97 -1.97 8.19
N HIS A 89 3.35 -3.25 8.12
CA HIS A 89 2.66 -4.37 8.78
C HIS A 89 2.62 -4.19 10.32
N GLY A 90 3.58 -3.46 10.90
CA GLY A 90 3.68 -3.23 12.35
C GLY A 90 2.84 -2.08 12.92
N ALA A 91 2.16 -1.29 12.09
CA ALA A 91 1.32 -0.19 12.55
C ALA A 91 -0.07 -0.73 12.93
N SER A 92 -0.22 -1.20 14.18
CA SER A 92 -1.51 -1.53 14.81
C SER A 92 -1.85 -0.54 15.90
#